data_AF-A0A6G7CGZ8-F1
#
_entry.id   AF-A0A6G7CGZ8-F1
#
_cell.length_a   1.000
_cell.length_b   1.000
_cell.length_c   1.000
_cell.angle_alpha   90.00
_cell.angle_beta   90.00
_cell.angle_gamma   90.00
#
_symmetry.space_group_name_H-M   'P 1'
#
loop_
_entity.id
_entity.type
_entity.pdbx_description
1 polymer ?
#
loop_
_entity_poly.entity_id
_entity_poly.type
_entity_poly.pdbx_seq_one_letter_code
_entity_poly.pdbx_strand_id
1 'polypeptide(L)'
;MKKIKQNSIIASLLLLLSGCVNTNMKESYNQLGMPGYITKNVSQFNGETEISLEPAYLNDASSLFRLGLHWNTKLPKDKYLLVAEWAEAKNFEPSAPLGLNIDGDIVYLKPVDEKEYGVINKETRTLSSTVARSTFSYNRTLKQFWISRNELWQLIKAQKVIVRVELLHTYWEERLEPPQTAMSVYNEYPYAWAKAGFEKFLTEQKVN
;
A
#
# COMPACT_ATOMS: atom_id res chain seq x y z
N MET A 1 -20.42 -45.48 -62.74
CA MET A 1 -20.07 -44.10 -62.32
C MET A 1 -20.40 -43.93 -60.84
N LYS A 2 -19.38 -43.92 -59.97
CA LYS A 2 -19.50 -43.79 -58.51
C LYS A 2 -19.52 -42.30 -58.13
N LYS A 3 -20.54 -41.84 -57.40
CA LYS A 3 -20.56 -40.51 -56.77
C LYS A 3 -20.07 -40.64 -55.32
N ILE A 4 -18.87 -40.09 -55.06
CA ILE A 4 -18.28 -39.92 -53.74
C ILE A 4 -18.89 -38.64 -53.14
N LYS A 5 -19.58 -38.74 -52.00
CA LYS A 5 -19.98 -37.55 -51.22
C LYS A 5 -18.83 -37.22 -50.25
N GLN A 6 -18.20 -36.07 -50.46
CA GLN A 6 -17.21 -35.48 -49.57
C GLN A 6 -17.93 -34.91 -48.34
N ASN A 7 -17.61 -35.43 -47.15
CA ASN A 7 -17.95 -34.79 -45.89
C ASN A 7 -16.93 -33.68 -45.62
N SER A 8 -17.39 -32.42 -45.70
CA SER A 8 -16.63 -31.25 -45.26
C SER A 8 -16.54 -31.24 -43.74
N ILE A 9 -15.39 -31.61 -43.20
CA ILE A 9 -15.05 -31.37 -41.79
C ILE A 9 -14.56 -29.93 -41.68
N ILE A 10 -15.36 -29.11 -41.00
CA ILE A 10 -15.06 -27.74 -40.58
C ILE A 10 -13.89 -27.82 -39.60
N ALA A 11 -12.71 -27.38 -40.03
CA ALA A 11 -11.56 -27.22 -39.16
C ALA A 11 -11.71 -25.91 -38.39
N SER A 12 -11.96 -26.04 -37.09
CA SER A 12 -12.11 -24.98 -36.11
C SER A 12 -10.87 -24.08 -36.05
N LEU A 13 -11.13 -22.77 -36.18
CA LEU A 13 -10.20 -21.66 -35.98
C LEU A 13 -9.78 -21.61 -34.49
N LEU A 14 -8.63 -22.22 -34.16
CA LEU A 14 -8.02 -22.13 -32.83
C LEU A 14 -7.22 -20.82 -32.73
N LEU A 15 -7.85 -19.87 -32.04
CA LEU A 15 -7.31 -18.60 -31.56
C LEU A 15 -5.97 -18.81 -30.82
N LEU A 16 -4.86 -18.48 -31.46
CA LEU A 16 -3.62 -18.11 -30.78
C LEU A 16 -3.65 -16.60 -30.54
N LEU A 17 -4.59 -16.15 -29.71
CA LEU A 17 -4.45 -14.88 -28.98
C LEU A 17 -3.67 -15.21 -27.70
N SER A 18 -2.38 -15.52 -27.85
CA SER A 18 -1.43 -15.41 -26.75
C SER A 18 -1.35 -13.94 -26.39
N GLY A 19 -2.21 -13.51 -25.46
CA GLY A 19 -2.14 -12.19 -24.87
C GLY A 19 -0.73 -11.99 -24.32
N CYS A 20 -0.02 -11.01 -24.86
CA CYS A 20 1.16 -10.45 -24.22
C CYS A 20 0.71 -9.94 -22.84
N VAL A 21 0.85 -10.76 -21.81
CA VAL A 21 0.66 -10.31 -20.43
C VAL A 21 1.78 -9.32 -20.17
N ASN A 22 1.40 -8.08 -19.88
CA ASN A 22 2.30 -6.94 -19.76
C ASN A 22 3.16 -7.10 -18.49
N THR A 23 4.23 -7.90 -18.56
CA THR A 23 5.14 -8.22 -17.43
C THR A 23 5.74 -6.97 -16.76
N ASN A 24 5.72 -5.83 -17.46
CA ASN A 24 6.28 -4.56 -17.02
C ASN A 24 5.54 -3.93 -15.82
N MET A 25 4.24 -4.23 -15.62
CA MET A 25 3.48 -3.64 -14.50
C MET A 25 3.88 -4.24 -13.16
N LYS A 26 4.22 -5.53 -13.10
CA LYS A 26 4.65 -6.21 -11.87
C LYS A 26 6.01 -5.76 -11.38
N GLU A 27 6.93 -5.52 -12.30
CA GLU A 27 8.23 -4.95 -11.94
C GLU A 27 8.10 -3.53 -11.40
N SER A 28 7.16 -2.76 -11.95
CA SER A 28 6.92 -1.38 -11.49
C SER A 28 6.49 -1.32 -10.02
N TYR A 29 5.65 -2.24 -9.51
CA TYR A 29 5.26 -2.24 -8.10
C TYR A 29 6.37 -2.67 -7.12
N ASN A 30 7.46 -3.25 -7.61
CA ASN A 30 8.62 -3.66 -6.81
C ASN A 30 9.77 -2.65 -6.86
N GLN A 31 9.45 -1.36 -7.01
CA GLN A 31 10.44 -0.28 -7.08
C GLN A 31 10.30 0.69 -5.90
N LEU A 32 11.41 1.33 -5.54
CA LEU A 32 11.45 2.35 -4.50
C LEU A 32 10.43 3.47 -4.79
N GLY A 33 9.72 3.90 -3.75
CA GLY A 33 8.67 4.91 -3.84
C GLY A 33 7.33 4.38 -4.35
N MET A 34 7.20 3.10 -4.68
CA MET A 34 5.93 2.52 -5.10
C MET A 34 5.12 2.03 -3.90
N PRO A 35 3.79 2.19 -3.90
CA PRO A 35 2.95 1.79 -2.78
C PRO A 35 3.19 0.34 -2.38
N GLY A 36 3.42 0.10 -1.09
CA GLY A 36 3.69 -1.24 -0.57
C GLY A 36 5.11 -1.78 -0.79
N TYR A 37 6.01 -0.99 -1.39
CA TYR A 37 7.42 -1.34 -1.47
C TYR A 37 8.08 -1.29 -0.09
N ILE A 38 8.88 -2.31 0.23
CA ILE A 38 9.61 -2.38 1.50
C ILE A 38 11.07 -2.06 1.25
N THR A 39 11.59 -1.11 2.02
CA THR A 39 13.02 -0.81 2.09
C THR A 39 13.58 -1.32 3.40
N LYS A 40 14.73 -1.99 3.33
CA LYS A 40 15.53 -2.37 4.49
C LYS A 40 16.89 -1.71 4.38
N ASN A 41 17.31 -1.05 5.45
CA ASN A 41 18.63 -0.46 5.55
C ASN A 41 19.31 -0.90 6.85
N VAL A 42 20.61 -1.13 6.80
CA VAL A 42 21.45 -1.38 7.98
C VAL A 42 22.51 -0.31 8.01
N SER A 43 22.49 0.52 9.04
CA SER A 43 23.45 1.60 9.20
C SER A 43 24.86 1.05 9.37
N GLN A 44 25.77 1.52 8.54
CA GLN A 44 27.19 1.16 8.62
C GLN A 44 27.89 1.81 9.82
N PHE A 45 27.31 2.83 10.46
CA PHE A 45 27.90 3.51 11.60
C PHE A 45 27.65 2.81 12.94
N ASN A 46 26.47 2.21 13.11
CA ASN A 46 26.02 1.68 14.40
C ASN A 46 25.29 0.33 14.29
N GLY A 47 25.19 -0.25 13.09
CA GLY A 47 24.53 -1.54 12.86
C GLY A 47 23.00 -1.51 13.04
N GLU A 48 22.40 -0.33 13.25
CA GLU A 48 20.97 -0.22 13.43
C GLU A 48 20.22 -0.57 12.15
N THR A 49 19.18 -1.39 12.29
CA THR A 49 18.33 -1.79 11.17
C THR A 49 17.09 -0.90 11.14
N GLU A 50 16.76 -0.41 9.96
CA GLU A 50 15.51 0.27 9.65
C GLU A 50 14.77 -0.51 8.57
N ILE A 51 13.46 -0.65 8.74
CA ILE A 51 12.55 -1.23 7.77
C ILE A 51 11.41 -0.24 7.59
N SER A 52 11.14 0.14 6.35
CA SER A 52 10.01 0.99 5.98
C SER A 52 9.17 0.34 4.89
N LEU A 53 7.86 0.49 5.00
CA LEU A 53 6.86 0.18 3.99
C LEU A 53 6.34 1.51 3.45
N GLU A 54 6.55 1.74 2.15
CA GLU A 54 5.98 2.89 1.45
C GLU A 54 4.45 2.90 1.60
N PRO A 55 3.82 4.08 1.81
CA PRO A 55 2.38 4.19 1.97
C PRO A 55 1.60 3.44 0.89
N ALA A 56 0.89 2.41 1.33
CA ALA A 56 0.13 1.49 0.52
C ALA A 56 -1.31 1.96 0.32
N TYR A 57 -1.93 1.54 -0.78
CA TYR A 57 -3.29 1.88 -1.13
C TYR A 57 -4.30 1.33 -0.13
N LEU A 58 -5.39 2.07 -0.04
CA LEU A 58 -6.64 1.70 0.59
C LEU A 58 -7.70 1.53 -0.50
N ASN A 59 -8.81 0.87 -0.18
CA ASN A 59 -9.98 0.77 -1.04
C ASN A 59 -9.61 0.42 -2.51
N ASP A 60 -9.96 1.28 -3.46
CA ASP A 60 -9.76 1.08 -4.91
C ASP A 60 -8.50 1.76 -5.47
N ALA A 61 -7.57 2.20 -4.62
CA ALA A 61 -6.35 2.91 -4.99
C ALA A 61 -6.56 4.30 -5.63
N SER A 62 -7.79 4.81 -5.67
CA SER A 62 -8.07 6.18 -6.17
C SER A 62 -7.87 7.26 -5.10
N SER A 63 -7.86 6.88 -3.83
CA SER A 63 -7.74 7.80 -2.72
C SER A 63 -6.35 8.43 -2.61
N LEU A 64 -6.34 9.69 -2.16
CA LEU A 64 -5.13 10.41 -1.76
C LEU A 64 -4.60 9.90 -0.42
N PHE A 65 -5.42 9.22 0.37
CA PHE A 65 -5.06 8.71 1.68
C PHE A 65 -4.44 7.32 1.57
N ARG A 66 -3.28 7.13 2.21
CA ARG A 66 -2.51 5.88 2.20
C ARG A 66 -1.89 5.62 3.56
N LEU A 67 -1.56 4.36 3.82
CA LEU A 67 -0.92 3.95 5.09
C LEU A 67 0.37 3.18 4.85
N GLY A 68 1.44 3.59 5.51
CA GLY A 68 2.75 2.93 5.54
C GLY A 68 3.12 2.48 6.95
N LEU A 69 4.28 1.83 7.07
CA LEU A 69 4.82 1.38 8.35
C LEU A 69 6.32 1.65 8.42
N HIS A 70 6.79 2.13 9.56
CA HIS A 70 8.22 2.27 9.83
C HIS A 70 8.56 1.53 11.13
N TRP A 71 9.73 0.90 11.12
CA TRP A 71 10.32 0.24 12.28
C TRP A 71 11.84 0.39 12.26
N ASN A 72 12.44 0.54 13.43
CA ASN A 72 13.89 0.41 13.57
C ASN A 72 14.24 -0.22 14.91
N THR A 73 15.49 -0.65 15.06
CA THR A 73 16.00 -1.33 16.25
C THR A 73 16.01 -0.48 17.52
N LYS A 74 15.83 0.85 17.42
CA LYS A 74 15.72 1.75 18.58
C LYS A 74 14.29 1.90 19.09
N LEU A 75 13.28 1.50 18.32
CA LEU A 75 11.91 1.59 18.78
C LEU A 75 11.66 0.66 19.97
N PRO A 76 10.74 1.02 20.89
CA PRO A 76 10.34 0.12 21.94
C PRO A 76 9.86 -1.22 21.40
N LYS A 77 10.04 -2.28 22.20
CA LYS A 77 9.58 -3.61 21.83
C LYS A 77 8.08 -3.59 21.46
N ASP A 78 7.75 -4.30 20.38
CA ASP A 78 6.38 -4.44 19.87
C ASP A 78 5.70 -3.11 19.47
N LYS A 79 6.48 -2.03 19.24
CA LYS A 79 5.99 -0.76 18.70
C LYS A 79 6.47 -0.53 17.28
N TYR A 80 5.60 0.10 16.52
CA TYR A 80 5.80 0.52 15.14
C TYR A 80 5.28 1.94 14.97
N LEU A 81 5.75 2.60 13.93
CA LEU A 81 5.22 3.88 13.47
C LEU A 81 4.29 3.59 12.30
N LEU A 82 2.99 3.80 12.49
CA LEU A 82 2.04 3.82 11.38
C LEU A 82 2.12 5.20 10.71
N VAL A 83 2.41 5.22 9.42
CA VAL A 83 2.57 6.46 8.65
C VAL A 83 1.30 6.71 7.85
N ALA A 84 0.59 7.78 8.17
CA ALA A 84 -0.53 8.27 7.38
C ALA A 84 -0.03 9.25 6.33
N GLU A 85 -0.25 8.95 5.04
CA GLU A 85 0.06 9.85 3.92
C GLU A 85 -1.23 10.45 3.37
N TRP A 86 -1.22 11.76 3.17
CA TRP A 86 -2.14 12.45 2.26
C TRP A 86 -1.34 12.90 1.05
N ALA A 87 -1.70 12.44 -0.16
CA ALA A 87 -0.95 12.70 -1.39
C ALA A 87 -1.13 14.13 -1.97
N GLU A 88 -1.25 15.12 -1.08
CA GLU A 88 -1.25 16.57 -1.35
C GLU A 88 -0.70 17.33 -0.12
N ALA A 89 -0.59 18.66 -0.22
CA ALA A 89 -0.34 19.52 0.93
C ALA A 89 -1.63 19.70 1.74
N LYS A 90 -1.81 18.89 2.79
CA LYS A 90 -3.01 18.86 3.62
C LYS A 90 -2.63 18.67 5.08
N ASN A 91 -3.01 19.63 5.92
CA ASN A 91 -2.71 19.58 7.35
C ASN A 91 -3.63 18.61 8.09
N PHE A 92 -3.02 17.71 8.85
CA PHE A 92 -3.68 16.90 9.85
C PHE A 92 -4.03 17.76 11.08
N GLU A 93 -5.06 17.36 11.83
CA GLU A 93 -5.28 17.91 13.17
C GLU A 93 -4.13 17.43 14.10
N PRO A 94 -3.36 18.33 14.73
CA PRO A 94 -2.12 17.99 15.43
C PRO A 94 -2.31 17.01 16.59
N SER A 95 -3.32 17.22 17.43
CA SER A 95 -3.54 16.41 18.64
C SER A 95 -4.47 15.22 18.43
N ALA A 96 -5.15 15.16 17.27
CA ALA A 96 -6.15 14.12 17.03
C ALA A 96 -5.53 12.73 16.84
N PRO A 97 -6.15 11.69 17.42
CA PRO A 97 -5.74 10.32 17.16
C PRO A 97 -6.17 9.86 15.76
N LEU A 98 -5.50 8.81 15.26
CA LEU A 98 -6.02 8.04 14.13
C LEU A 98 -7.04 7.03 14.66
N GLY A 99 -8.29 7.12 14.19
CA GLY A 99 -9.34 6.18 14.53
C GLY A 99 -9.29 4.94 13.65
N LEU A 100 -9.40 3.76 14.25
CA LEU A 100 -9.49 2.48 13.55
C LEU A 100 -10.73 1.76 14.07
N ASN A 101 -11.73 1.55 13.22
CA ASN A 101 -12.85 0.66 13.50
C ASN A 101 -12.55 -0.70 12.87
N ILE A 102 -12.20 -1.66 13.72
CA ILE A 102 -11.76 -3.01 13.36
C ILE A 102 -12.89 -3.98 13.71
N ASP A 103 -13.64 -4.43 12.69
CA ASP A 103 -14.80 -5.32 12.87
C ASP A 103 -15.85 -4.82 13.90
N GLY A 104 -15.93 -3.51 14.13
CA GLY A 104 -16.82 -2.88 15.11
C GLY A 104 -16.11 -2.37 16.36
N ASP A 105 -14.91 -2.87 16.65
CA ASP A 105 -14.11 -2.43 17.80
C ASP A 105 -13.26 -1.21 17.44
N ILE A 106 -13.46 -0.10 18.17
CA ILE A 106 -12.78 1.16 17.89
C ILE A 106 -11.50 1.28 18.72
N VAL A 107 -10.38 1.45 18.03
CA VAL A 107 -9.05 1.73 18.58
C VAL A 107 -8.60 3.12 18.14
N TYR A 108 -8.00 3.88 19.06
CA TYR A 108 -7.44 5.20 18.77
C TYR A 108 -5.93 5.18 18.93
N LEU A 109 -5.21 5.43 17.83
CA LEU A 109 -3.76 5.51 17.84
C LEU A 109 -3.33 6.95 18.13
N LYS A 110 -2.46 7.13 19.13
CA LYS A 110 -1.93 8.44 19.47
C LYS A 110 -0.92 8.91 18.41
N PRO A 111 -0.92 10.20 18.04
CA PRO A 111 0.13 10.75 17.21
C PRO A 111 1.48 10.65 17.94
N VAL A 112 2.56 10.55 17.17
CA VAL A 112 3.93 10.53 17.72
C VAL A 112 4.31 11.91 18.25
N ASP A 113 3.91 12.96 17.52
CA ASP A 113 4.01 14.35 17.94
C ASP A 113 2.62 15.01 17.89
N GLU A 114 2.10 15.39 19.06
CA GLU A 114 0.77 16.02 19.23
C GLU A 114 0.75 17.50 18.80
N LYS A 115 1.88 18.08 18.43
CA LYS A 115 2.00 19.47 17.93
C LYS A 115 2.14 19.55 16.42
N GLU A 116 2.36 18.42 15.77
CA GLU A 116 2.70 18.34 14.35
C GLU A 116 1.44 18.24 13.46
N TYR A 117 1.31 19.15 12.50
CA TYR A 117 0.25 19.13 11.47
C TYR A 117 0.55 18.16 10.32
N GLY A 118 1.64 17.40 10.43
CA GLY A 118 2.24 16.56 9.40
C GLY A 118 3.40 17.24 8.66
N VAL A 119 4.40 16.45 8.25
CA VAL A 119 5.54 16.91 7.46
C VAL A 119 5.15 16.95 5.98
N ILE A 120 5.22 18.14 5.38
CA ILE A 120 5.03 18.30 3.93
C ILE A 120 6.35 18.08 3.21
N ASN A 121 6.39 17.09 2.33
CA ASN A 121 7.54 16.79 1.49
C ASN A 121 7.14 16.82 0.01
N LYS A 122 8.07 17.25 -0.85
CA LYS A 122 7.93 17.13 -2.31
C LYS A 122 8.50 15.78 -2.75
N GLU A 123 7.62 14.89 -3.16
CA GLU A 123 8.00 13.59 -3.73
C GLU A 123 8.23 13.73 -5.22
N THR A 124 9.25 13.05 -5.76
CA THR A 124 9.49 12.98 -7.20
C THR A 124 9.66 11.53 -7.62
N ARG A 125 8.75 11.06 -8.47
CA ARG A 125 8.74 9.68 -8.96
C ARG A 125 9.14 9.66 -10.41
N THR A 126 10.02 8.71 -10.74
CA THR A 126 10.40 8.42 -12.12
C THR A 126 9.85 7.05 -12.48
N LEU A 127 8.90 6.99 -13.40
CA LEU A 127 8.46 5.74 -14.03
C LEU A 127 9.30 5.53 -15.29
N SER A 128 10.07 4.45 -15.31
CA SER A 128 10.85 4.05 -16.49
C SER A 128 10.22 2.82 -17.11
N SER A 129 9.81 2.93 -18.36
CA SER A 129 9.45 1.80 -19.22
C SER A 129 10.49 1.64 -20.32
N THR A 130 10.43 0.53 -21.06
CA THR A 130 11.33 0.27 -22.20
C THR A 130 11.24 1.35 -23.28
N VAL A 131 10.13 2.08 -23.38
CA VAL A 131 9.83 3.01 -24.48
C VAL A 131 9.82 4.47 -24.04
N ALA A 132 9.60 4.75 -22.75
CA ALA A 132 9.51 6.11 -22.22
C ALA A 132 9.88 6.20 -20.74
N ARG A 133 10.45 7.35 -20.37
CA ARG A 133 10.69 7.76 -19.00
C ARG A 133 9.81 8.96 -18.68
N SER A 134 8.96 8.82 -17.67
CA SER A 134 8.11 9.90 -17.16
C SER A 134 8.52 10.26 -15.74
N THR A 135 8.68 11.54 -15.47
CA THR A 135 8.96 12.05 -14.12
C THR A 135 7.82 12.97 -13.70
N PHE A 136 7.26 12.72 -12.53
CA PHE A 136 6.25 13.59 -11.93
C PHE A 136 6.60 13.90 -10.49
N SER A 137 6.29 15.12 -10.06
CA SER A 137 6.48 15.56 -8.69
C SER A 137 5.14 15.97 -8.10
N TYR A 138 4.92 15.63 -6.84
CA TYR A 138 3.73 16.03 -6.09
C TYR A 138 4.10 16.28 -4.63
N ASN A 139 3.29 17.09 -3.95
CA ASN A 139 3.43 17.28 -2.51
C ASN A 139 2.72 16.14 -1.79
N ARG A 140 3.31 15.65 -0.71
CA ARG A 140 2.64 14.75 0.24
C ARG A 140 2.80 15.26 1.64
N THR A 141 1.79 15.02 2.48
CA THR A 141 1.85 15.29 3.91
C THR A 141 1.85 13.97 4.66
N LEU A 142 2.82 13.78 5.55
CA LEU A 142 2.99 12.56 6.33
C LEU A 142 2.77 12.85 7.80
N LYS A 143 2.04 11.97 8.49
CA LYS A 143 1.90 12.01 9.95
C LYS A 143 2.07 10.62 10.55
N GLN A 144 2.73 10.55 11.71
CA GLN A 144 3.06 9.29 12.35
C GLN A 144 2.21 9.04 13.59
N PHE A 145 1.80 7.79 13.76
CA PHE A 145 1.02 7.32 14.89
C PHE A 145 1.66 6.09 15.51
N TRP A 146 1.56 5.96 16.82
CA TRP A 146 2.04 4.78 17.53
C TRP A 146 1.06 3.62 17.32
N ILE A 147 1.56 2.49 16.83
CA ILE A 147 0.81 1.24 16.76
C ILE A 147 1.61 0.09 17.37
N SER A 148 0.95 -0.80 18.09
CA SER A 148 1.55 -2.03 18.61
C SER A 148 1.49 -3.16 17.60
N ARG A 149 2.35 -4.17 17.80
CA ARG A 149 2.30 -5.43 17.05
C ARG A 149 0.91 -6.07 17.07
N ASN A 150 0.24 -6.05 18.23
CA ASN A 150 -1.06 -6.68 18.41
C ASN A 150 -2.15 -5.95 17.63
N GLU A 151 -2.23 -4.62 17.75
CA GLU A 151 -3.16 -3.79 16.98
C GLU A 151 -2.95 -3.96 15.48
N LEU A 152 -1.68 -4.02 15.03
CA LEU A 152 -1.37 -4.26 13.63
C LEU A 152 -1.83 -5.64 13.15
N TRP A 153 -1.66 -6.69 13.98
CA TRP A 153 -2.19 -8.01 13.65
C TRP A 153 -3.71 -8.06 13.60
N GLN A 154 -4.40 -7.36 14.51
CA GLN A 154 -5.86 -7.23 14.48
C GLN A 154 -6.31 -6.58 13.17
N LEU A 155 -5.65 -5.48 12.74
CA LEU A 155 -5.92 -4.84 11.45
C LEU A 155 -5.75 -5.81 10.28
N ILE A 156 -4.66 -6.58 10.25
CA ILE A 156 -4.36 -7.52 9.16
C ILE A 156 -5.43 -8.61 9.07
N LYS A 157 -5.88 -9.15 10.21
CA LYS A 157 -6.80 -10.31 10.26
C LYS A 157 -8.28 -9.94 10.24
N ALA A 158 -8.63 -8.68 10.47
CA ALA A 158 -10.01 -8.23 10.46
C ALA A 158 -10.71 -8.48 9.12
N GLN A 159 -12.04 -8.58 9.12
CA GLN A 159 -12.83 -8.68 7.89
C GLN A 159 -13.09 -7.30 7.27
N LYS A 160 -13.28 -6.31 8.12
CA LYS A 160 -13.55 -4.93 7.76
C LYS A 160 -12.79 -3.99 8.67
N VAL A 161 -12.04 -3.08 8.06
CA VAL A 161 -11.43 -1.97 8.77
C VAL A 161 -11.83 -0.65 8.11
N ILE A 162 -12.36 0.27 8.91
CA ILE A 162 -12.49 1.69 8.54
C ILE A 162 -11.45 2.49 9.31
N VAL A 163 -10.62 3.23 8.59
CA VAL A 163 -9.71 4.21 9.16
C VAL A 163 -10.37 5.59 9.10
N ARG A 164 -10.24 6.36 10.18
CA ARG A 164 -10.67 7.74 10.29
C ARG A 164 -9.47 8.61 10.63
N VAL A 165 -9.27 9.66 9.86
CA VAL A 165 -8.26 10.67 10.16
C VAL A 165 -8.88 12.05 10.28
N GLU A 166 -8.47 12.80 11.29
CA GLU A 166 -8.88 14.18 11.50
C GLU A 166 -7.90 15.13 10.81
N LEU A 167 -8.47 16.10 10.09
CA LEU A 167 -7.80 17.20 9.42
C LEU A 167 -8.28 18.50 10.08
N LEU A 168 -7.59 19.63 9.87
CA LEU A 168 -7.87 20.86 10.63
C LEU A 168 -9.33 21.33 10.64
N HIS A 169 -10.08 21.05 9.58
CA HIS A 169 -11.44 21.56 9.38
C HIS A 169 -12.44 20.48 8.95
N THR A 170 -12.04 19.21 8.96
CA THR A 170 -12.85 18.07 8.49
C THR A 170 -12.21 16.77 8.93
N TYR A 171 -12.87 15.65 8.68
CA TYR A 171 -12.28 14.33 8.76
C TYR A 171 -12.33 13.64 7.39
N TRP A 172 -11.60 12.53 7.28
CA TRP A 172 -11.71 11.57 6.17
C TRP A 172 -11.89 10.17 6.75
N GLU A 173 -12.76 9.37 6.13
CA GLU A 173 -12.97 7.96 6.48
C GLU A 173 -12.79 7.10 5.25
N GLU A 174 -12.09 5.97 5.41
CA GLU A 174 -11.84 5.07 4.30
C GLU A 174 -11.74 3.62 4.74
N ARG A 175 -12.16 2.72 3.85
CA ARG A 175 -12.03 1.28 4.06
C ARG A 175 -10.66 0.80 3.61
N LEU A 176 -10.03 -0.07 4.40
CA LEU A 176 -8.75 -0.69 4.02
C LEU A 176 -8.93 -1.75 2.93
N GLU A 177 -9.98 -2.57 3.01
CA GLU A 177 -10.18 -3.67 2.05
C GLU A 177 -10.59 -3.16 0.66
N PRO A 178 -10.08 -3.79 -0.41
CA PRO A 178 -10.46 -3.44 -1.76
C PRO A 178 -11.93 -3.78 -2.04
N PRO A 179 -12.65 -2.93 -2.80
CA PRO A 179 -13.96 -3.28 -3.33
C PRO A 179 -13.83 -4.28 -4.47
N GLN A 180 -14.95 -4.89 -4.87
CA GLN A 180 -14.98 -5.88 -5.95
C GLN A 180 -14.39 -5.36 -7.27
N THR A 181 -14.51 -4.07 -7.53
CA THR A 181 -13.99 -3.40 -8.73
C THR A 181 -12.46 -3.34 -8.78
N ALA A 182 -11.78 -3.33 -7.63
CA ALA A 182 -10.32 -3.30 -7.53
C ALA A 182 -9.69 -4.71 -7.39
N MET A 183 -10.55 -5.73 -7.29
CA MET A 183 -10.17 -7.07 -6.87
C MET A 183 -9.22 -7.78 -7.85
N SER A 184 -9.37 -7.51 -9.15
CA SER A 184 -8.44 -8.01 -10.18
C SER A 184 -7.02 -7.49 -9.95
N VAL A 185 -6.87 -6.20 -9.67
CA VAL A 185 -5.56 -5.56 -9.50
C VAL A 185 -4.93 -5.97 -8.17
N TYR A 186 -5.73 -6.02 -7.09
CA TYR A 186 -5.25 -6.52 -5.81
C TYR A 186 -4.76 -7.97 -5.89
N ASN A 187 -5.44 -8.85 -6.63
CA ASN A 187 -4.98 -10.23 -6.77
C ASN A 187 -3.63 -10.34 -7.49
N GLU A 188 -3.35 -9.39 -8.40
CA GLU A 188 -2.09 -9.33 -9.13
C GLU A 188 -0.97 -8.67 -8.32
N TYR A 189 -1.31 -7.66 -7.51
CA TYR A 189 -0.37 -6.80 -6.77
C TYR A 189 -0.78 -6.61 -5.30
N PRO A 190 -0.97 -7.68 -4.50
CA PRO A 190 -1.63 -7.56 -3.21
C PRO A 190 -0.88 -6.65 -2.24
N TYR A 191 0.46 -6.68 -2.26
CA TYR A 191 1.29 -5.91 -1.34
C TYR A 191 1.21 -4.39 -1.55
N ALA A 192 0.69 -3.92 -2.70
CA ALA A 192 0.42 -2.50 -2.89
C ALA A 192 -0.77 -2.00 -2.06
N TRP A 193 -1.53 -2.90 -1.42
CA TRP A 193 -2.61 -2.58 -0.49
C TRP A 193 -2.17 -2.77 0.96
N ALA A 194 -2.66 -1.89 1.83
CA ALA A 194 -2.21 -1.74 3.21
C ALA A 194 -2.14 -3.06 3.99
N LYS A 195 -3.21 -3.86 4.02
CA LYS A 195 -3.25 -5.08 4.86
C LYS A 195 -2.21 -6.12 4.45
N ALA A 196 -2.11 -6.42 3.16
CA ALA A 196 -1.13 -7.38 2.67
C ALA A 196 0.30 -6.81 2.77
N GLY A 197 0.48 -5.52 2.53
CA GLY A 197 1.75 -4.82 2.76
C GLY A 197 2.21 -4.92 4.22
N PHE A 198 1.31 -4.72 5.18
CA PHE A 198 1.59 -4.86 6.61
C PHE A 198 1.97 -6.29 6.99
N GLU A 199 1.27 -7.30 6.45
CA GLU A 199 1.61 -8.71 6.66
C GLU A 199 3.00 -9.07 6.12
N LYS A 200 3.32 -8.59 4.91
CA LYS A 200 4.66 -8.74 4.31
C LYS A 200 5.73 -8.07 5.17
N PHE A 201 5.49 -6.83 5.60
CA PHE A 201 6.39 -6.08 6.47
C PHE A 201 6.70 -6.82 7.78
N LEU A 202 5.67 -7.34 8.45
CA LEU A 202 5.84 -8.11 9.68
C LEU A 202 6.59 -9.43 9.46
N THR A 203 6.49 -10.03 8.28
CA THR A 203 7.20 -11.25 7.92
C THR A 203 8.69 -10.95 7.71
N GLU A 204 9.02 -9.90 6.96
CA GLU A 204 10.41 -9.50 6.70
C GLU A 204 11.14 -9.03 7.96
N GLN A 205 10.41 -8.43 8.92
CA GLN A 205 10.97 -8.03 10.21
C GLN A 205 11.37 -9.24 11.07
N LYS A 206 10.65 -10.37 11.01
CA LYS A 206 10.89 -11.58 11.83
C LYS A 206 12.09 -12.42 11.39
N VAL A 207 12.61 -12.22 10.18
CA VAL A 207 13.75 -12.99 9.65
C VAL A 207 15.09 -12.54 10.30
N ASN A 208 15.05 -11.68 11.31
CA ASN A 208 16.21 -11.22 12.10
C ASN A 208 15.87 -11.25 13.60
#